data_AF-A0A2D6NF13-F1
#
_entry.id   AF-A0A2D6NF13-F1
#
_cell.length_a   1.000
_cell.length_b   1.000
_cell.length_c   1.000
_cell.angle_alpha   90.00
_cell.angle_beta   90.00
_cell.angle_gamma   90.00
#
_symmetry.space_group_name_H-M   'P 1'
#
loop_
_entity.id
_entity.type
_entity.pdbx_description
1 polymer ?
#
loop_
_entity_poly.entity_id
_entity_poly.type
_entity_poly.pdbx_seq_one_letter_code
_entity_poly.pdbx_strand_id
1 'polypeptide(L)'
;MVWSFEYAIYSLERLGFADVILPFIIIFTIVFAALQKSKILGKDSKKFNVVISLVMGLSVVIPHVLWGSNNPNYPYLANGLPDAVMIMNSALPNISLVILAVVMVMLILGIIGGDVNFAGTSLGGLAIWGSILGVAFIFISSAGVFQYVPWWLQWIYDPYIKEMIMVILVFGIIIGFITKEDKHKGEKKISDALKDLSSGIFGGNK
;
A
#
# COMPACT_ATOMS: atom_id res chain seq x y z
N MET A 1 -21.03 -10.93 41.27
CA MET A 1 -20.34 -11.34 40.02
C MET A 1 -20.31 -10.10 39.14
N VAL A 2 -19.16 -9.42 39.06
CA VAL A 2 -19.06 -8.18 38.26
C VAL A 2 -18.84 -8.60 36.82
N TRP A 3 -19.82 -8.32 35.97
CA TRP A 3 -19.69 -8.50 34.53
C TRP A 3 -18.63 -7.51 34.04
N SER A 4 -17.41 -7.99 33.80
CA SER A 4 -16.40 -7.20 33.11
C SER A 4 -16.81 -7.06 31.64
N PHE A 5 -16.47 -5.92 31.04
CA PHE A 5 -16.72 -5.68 29.61
C PHE A 5 -16.07 -6.77 28.74
N GLU A 6 -14.90 -7.26 29.14
CA GLU A 6 -14.21 -8.39 28.52
C GLU A 6 -15.08 -9.65 28.45
N TYR A 7 -15.80 -9.99 29.53
CA TYR A 7 -16.71 -11.13 29.54
C TYR A 7 -17.86 -10.94 28.55
N ALA A 8 -18.39 -9.71 28.41
CA ALA A 8 -19.44 -9.41 27.44
C ALA A 8 -18.94 -9.58 26.00
N ILE A 9 -17.73 -9.10 25.69
CA ILE A 9 -17.11 -9.28 24.37
C ILE A 9 -16.84 -10.75 24.07
N TYR A 10 -16.25 -11.48 25.00
CA TYR A 10 -16.00 -12.91 24.85
C TYR A 10 -17.30 -13.71 24.68
N SER A 11 -18.37 -13.30 25.36
CA SER A 11 -19.69 -13.91 25.18
C SER A 11 -20.26 -13.66 23.77
N LEU A 12 -20.09 -12.46 23.23
CA LEU A 12 -20.52 -12.13 21.86
C LEU A 12 -19.71 -12.88 20.80
N GLU A 13 -18.39 -13.00 21.01
CA GLU A 13 -17.51 -13.79 20.16
C GLU A 13 -17.93 -15.27 20.15
N ARG A 14 -18.16 -15.86 21.33
CA ARG A 14 -18.62 -17.26 21.43
C ARG A 14 -20.00 -17.51 20.82
N LEU A 15 -20.85 -16.48 20.75
CA LEU A 15 -22.13 -16.54 20.04
C LEU A 15 -21.96 -16.47 18.51
N GLY A 16 -20.74 -16.25 18.01
CA GLY A 16 -20.47 -16.04 16.59
C GLY A 16 -20.98 -14.70 16.08
N PHE A 17 -21.24 -13.72 16.96
CA PHE A 17 -21.83 -12.44 16.57
C PHE A 17 -20.93 -11.71 15.55
N ALA A 18 -19.61 -11.68 15.80
CA ALA A 18 -18.64 -11.08 14.90
C ALA A 18 -18.58 -11.82 13.56
N ASP A 19 -18.57 -13.15 13.58
CA ASP A 19 -18.47 -14.01 12.40
C ASP A 19 -19.70 -13.91 11.47
N VAL A 20 -20.84 -13.47 11.99
CA VAL A 20 -22.07 -13.25 11.21
C VAL A 20 -22.22 -11.79 10.81
N ILE A 21 -22.15 -10.88 11.77
CA ILE A 21 -22.56 -9.49 11.59
C ILE A 21 -21.53 -8.68 10.80
N LEU A 22 -20.24 -8.88 11.05
CA LEU A 22 -19.19 -8.16 10.34
C LEU A 22 -19.22 -8.43 8.83
N PRO A 23 -19.15 -9.70 8.37
CA PRO A 23 -19.19 -9.97 6.92
C PRO A 23 -20.53 -9.58 6.30
N PHE A 24 -21.64 -9.74 7.02
CA PHE A 24 -22.96 -9.31 6.55
C PHE A 24 -22.98 -7.80 6.26
N ILE A 25 -22.54 -6.97 7.20
CA ILE A 25 -22.53 -5.51 7.05
C ILE A 25 -21.64 -5.09 5.87
N ILE A 26 -20.48 -5.72 5.72
CA ILE A 26 -19.55 -5.41 4.62
C ILE A 26 -20.20 -5.70 3.26
N ILE A 27 -20.72 -6.91 3.07
CA ILE A 27 -21.34 -7.31 1.80
C ILE A 27 -22.58 -6.47 1.51
N PHE A 28 -23.45 -6.30 2.52
CA PHE A 28 -24.63 -5.46 2.42
C PHE A 28 -24.26 -4.04 1.96
N THR A 29 -23.27 -3.43 2.60
CA THR A 29 -22.88 -2.04 2.32
C THR A 29 -22.28 -1.90 0.93
N ILE A 30 -21.41 -2.82 0.51
CA ILE A 30 -20.78 -2.80 -0.81
C ILE A 30 -21.83 -2.98 -1.91
N VAL A 31 -22.69 -4.00 -1.79
CA VAL A 31 -23.74 -4.26 -2.78
C VAL A 31 -24.73 -3.09 -2.83
N PHE A 32 -25.16 -2.58 -1.67
CA PHE A 32 -26.06 -1.43 -1.61
C PHE A 32 -25.45 -0.20 -2.28
N ALA A 33 -24.19 0.13 -1.96
CA ALA A 33 -23.48 1.27 -2.54
C ALA A 33 -23.30 1.11 -4.05
N ALA A 34 -22.96 -0.09 -4.53
CA ALA A 34 -22.81 -0.39 -5.95
C ALA A 34 -24.13 -0.23 -6.72
N LEU A 35 -25.24 -0.76 -6.17
CA LEU A 35 -26.58 -0.60 -6.77
C LEU A 35 -27.03 0.86 -6.77
N GLN A 36 -26.77 1.59 -5.67
CA GLN A 36 -27.13 3.00 -5.55
C GLN A 36 -26.32 3.90 -6.48
N LYS A 37 -25.02 3.62 -6.66
CA LYS A 37 -24.13 4.40 -7.53
C LYS A 37 -24.40 4.12 -9.01
N SER A 38 -24.66 2.86 -9.36
CA SER A 38 -24.94 2.46 -10.75
C SER A 38 -26.35 2.84 -11.22
N LYS A 39 -27.31 3.02 -10.31
CA LYS A 39 -28.72 3.31 -10.63
C LYS A 39 -29.35 2.27 -11.57
N ILE A 40 -28.89 1.02 -11.51
CA ILE A 40 -29.31 -0.05 -12.41
C ILE A 40 -30.81 -0.36 -12.35
N LEU A 41 -31.43 -0.14 -11.19
CA LEU A 41 -32.87 -0.35 -10.95
C LEU A 41 -33.70 0.93 -11.11
N GLY A 42 -33.10 2.03 -11.59
CA GLY A 42 -33.76 3.32 -11.77
C GLY A 42 -33.40 4.37 -10.71
N LYS A 43 -33.91 5.60 -10.88
CA LYS A 43 -33.53 6.76 -10.06
C LYS A 43 -34.12 6.75 -8.64
N ASP A 44 -35.21 6.03 -8.40
CA ASP A 44 -35.88 5.94 -7.10
C ASP A 44 -35.99 4.48 -6.60
N SER A 45 -34.90 3.72 -6.80
CA SER A 45 -34.87 2.30 -6.48
C SER A 45 -34.31 1.98 -5.10
N LYS A 46 -34.20 2.97 -4.19
CA LYS A 46 -33.52 2.80 -2.89
C LYS A 46 -34.10 1.62 -2.10
N LYS A 47 -35.43 1.47 -2.08
CA LYS A 47 -36.12 0.36 -1.39
C LYS A 47 -35.69 -0.99 -1.94
N PHE A 48 -35.62 -1.12 -3.27
CA PHE A 48 -35.17 -2.34 -3.93
C PHE A 48 -33.69 -2.61 -3.70
N ASN A 49 -32.84 -1.57 -3.76
CA ASN A 49 -31.41 -1.70 -3.49
C ASN A 49 -31.15 -2.27 -2.09
N VAL A 50 -31.88 -1.78 -1.07
CA VAL A 50 -31.79 -2.31 0.32
C VAL A 50 -32.20 -3.78 0.40
N VAL A 51 -33.33 -4.15 -0.21
CA VAL A 51 -33.82 -5.53 -0.16
C VAL A 51 -32.86 -6.47 -0.88
N ILE A 52 -32.34 -6.09 -2.04
CA ILE A 52 -31.40 -6.91 -2.81
C ILE A 52 -30.07 -7.04 -2.05
N SER A 53 -29.52 -5.95 -1.51
CA SER A 53 -28.28 -6.03 -0.73
C SER A 53 -28.44 -6.87 0.54
N LEU A 54 -29.62 -6.82 1.18
CA LEU A 54 -29.96 -7.68 2.32
C LEU A 54 -29.98 -9.16 1.93
N VAL A 55 -30.70 -9.50 0.84
CA VAL A 55 -30.77 -10.89 0.34
C VAL A 55 -29.38 -11.38 -0.06
N MET A 56 -28.61 -10.58 -0.78
CA MET A 56 -27.24 -10.93 -1.18
C MET A 56 -26.33 -11.13 0.03
N GLY A 57 -26.36 -10.22 1.01
CA GLY A 57 -25.60 -10.34 2.25
C GLY A 57 -25.94 -11.61 3.03
N LEU A 58 -27.23 -11.89 3.23
CA LEU A 58 -27.68 -13.11 3.91
C LEU A 58 -27.34 -14.38 3.11
N SER A 59 -27.43 -14.33 1.78
CA SER A 59 -27.11 -15.48 0.91
C SER A 59 -25.64 -15.90 0.98
N VAL A 60 -24.74 -15.01 1.39
CA VAL A 60 -23.33 -15.32 1.59
C VAL A 60 -23.04 -15.76 3.02
N VAL A 61 -23.65 -15.10 4.01
CA VAL A 61 -23.38 -15.38 5.43
C VAL A 61 -24.07 -16.65 5.92
N ILE A 62 -25.28 -16.97 5.47
CA ILE A 62 -25.99 -18.18 5.91
C ILE A 62 -25.19 -19.45 5.57
N PRO A 63 -24.69 -19.65 4.33
CA PRO A 63 -23.84 -20.80 4.02
C PRO A 63 -22.58 -20.89 4.87
N HIS A 64 -21.93 -19.76 5.17
CA HIS A 64 -20.76 -19.72 6.05
C HIS A 64 -21.09 -20.23 7.46
N VAL A 65 -22.21 -19.80 8.03
CA VAL A 65 -22.61 -20.22 9.38
C VAL A 65 -23.04 -21.68 9.43
N LEU A 66 -23.79 -22.15 8.43
CA LEU A 66 -24.38 -23.48 8.44
C LEU A 66 -23.42 -24.57 7.95
N TRP A 67 -22.53 -24.23 7.03
CA TRP A 67 -21.68 -25.20 6.32
C TRP A 67 -20.21 -24.76 6.24
N GLY A 68 -19.85 -23.60 6.77
CA GLY A 68 -18.48 -23.11 6.79
C GLY A 68 -17.61 -23.84 7.81
N SER A 69 -16.31 -23.75 7.58
CA SER A 69 -15.29 -24.28 8.47
C SER A 69 -14.60 -23.12 9.17
N ASN A 70 -14.36 -23.23 10.48
CA ASN A 70 -13.59 -22.24 11.24
C ASN A 70 -12.07 -22.40 11.05
N ASN A 71 -11.64 -23.17 10.04
CA ASN A 71 -10.23 -23.41 9.76
C ASN A 71 -9.74 -22.49 8.63
N PRO A 72 -8.91 -21.48 8.93
CA PRO A 72 -8.42 -20.54 7.93
C PRO A 72 -7.57 -21.19 6.81
N ASN A 73 -7.05 -22.40 7.04
CA ASN A 73 -6.29 -23.14 6.04
C ASN A 73 -7.17 -23.90 5.03
N TYR A 74 -8.50 -23.94 5.23
CA TYR A 74 -9.44 -24.66 4.38
C TYR A 74 -10.65 -23.77 4.02
N PRO A 75 -10.49 -22.80 3.08
CA PRO A 75 -11.50 -21.81 2.67
C PRO A 75 -12.65 -22.38 1.83
N TYR A 76 -13.19 -23.53 2.23
CA TYR A 76 -14.25 -24.24 1.52
C TYR A 76 -15.39 -24.60 2.48
N LEU A 77 -16.61 -24.45 1.99
CA LEU A 77 -17.84 -24.92 2.61
C LEU A 77 -17.92 -26.46 2.55
N ALA A 78 -18.79 -27.06 3.36
CA ALA A 78 -18.99 -28.50 3.41
C ALA A 78 -19.39 -29.14 2.07
N ASN A 79 -19.95 -28.36 1.14
CA ASN A 79 -20.30 -28.78 -0.21
C ASN A 79 -19.15 -28.62 -1.23
N GLY A 80 -17.95 -28.22 -0.78
CA GLY A 80 -16.76 -28.01 -1.60
C GLY A 80 -16.70 -26.65 -2.31
N LEU A 81 -17.71 -25.79 -2.16
CA LEU A 81 -17.68 -24.44 -2.72
C LEU A 81 -16.78 -23.51 -1.89
N PRO A 82 -16.13 -22.50 -2.50
CA PRO A 82 -15.35 -21.52 -1.76
C PRO A 82 -16.20 -20.74 -0.75
N ASP A 83 -15.68 -20.56 0.46
CA ASP A 83 -16.32 -19.75 1.50
C ASP A 83 -15.91 -18.28 1.37
N ALA A 84 -16.80 -17.46 0.85
CA ALA A 84 -16.53 -16.03 0.62
C ALA A 84 -16.26 -15.25 1.91
N VAL A 85 -16.86 -15.63 3.04
CA VAL A 85 -16.63 -14.95 4.32
C VAL A 85 -15.22 -15.24 4.82
N MET A 86 -14.79 -16.50 4.76
CA MET A 86 -13.44 -16.85 5.16
C MET A 86 -12.37 -16.21 4.26
N ILE A 87 -12.60 -16.20 2.95
CA ILE A 87 -11.70 -15.52 2.01
C ILE A 87 -11.60 -14.03 2.33
N MET A 88 -12.73 -13.39 2.63
CA MET A 88 -12.77 -11.98 3.01
C MET A 88 -12.01 -11.75 4.32
N ASN A 89 -12.23 -12.56 5.36
CA ASN A 89 -11.54 -12.44 6.65
C ASN A 89 -10.01 -12.61 6.50
N SER A 90 -9.57 -13.51 5.63
CA SER A 90 -8.14 -13.68 5.32
C SER A 90 -7.57 -12.54 4.45
N ALA A 91 -8.41 -11.88 3.65
CA ALA A 91 -8.01 -10.75 2.82
C ALA A 91 -8.03 -9.40 3.56
N LEU A 92 -8.89 -9.23 4.58
CA LEU A 92 -9.10 -7.96 5.29
C LEU A 92 -7.81 -7.38 5.90
N PRO A 93 -6.95 -8.16 6.61
CA PRO A 93 -5.68 -7.65 7.11
C PRO A 93 -4.78 -7.13 5.98
N ASN A 94 -4.67 -7.90 4.89
CA ASN A 94 -3.84 -7.54 3.74
C ASN A 94 -4.34 -6.28 3.03
N ILE A 95 -5.65 -6.16 2.81
CA ILE A 95 -6.27 -4.97 2.22
C ILE A 95 -6.08 -3.76 3.13
N SER A 96 -6.24 -3.92 4.44
CA SER A 96 -6.04 -2.84 5.42
C SER A 96 -4.61 -2.32 5.39
N LEU A 97 -3.62 -3.22 5.27
CA LEU A 97 -2.23 -2.84 5.07
C LEU A 97 -2.05 -2.06 3.76
N VAL A 98 -2.60 -2.54 2.65
CA VAL A 98 -2.50 -1.85 1.36
C VAL A 98 -3.12 -0.45 1.43
N ILE A 99 -4.31 -0.30 2.03
CA ILE A 99 -4.96 1.00 2.21
C ILE A 99 -4.08 1.92 3.06
N LEU A 100 -3.52 1.42 4.16
CA LEU A 100 -2.60 2.18 5.01
C LEU A 100 -1.37 2.65 4.23
N ALA A 101 -0.79 1.79 3.38
CA ALA A 101 0.34 2.13 2.52
C ALA A 101 -0.01 3.26 1.55
N VAL A 102 -1.16 3.14 0.88
CA VAL A 102 -1.65 4.16 -0.06
C VAL A 102 -1.89 5.49 0.66
N VAL A 103 -2.51 5.45 1.85
CA VAL A 103 -2.74 6.64 2.67
C VAL A 103 -1.41 7.28 3.08
N MET A 104 -0.41 6.50 3.50
CA MET A 104 0.92 7.02 3.83
C MET A 104 1.58 7.70 2.63
N VAL A 105 1.52 7.09 1.45
CA VAL A 105 2.05 7.70 0.21
C VAL A 105 1.29 8.99 -0.13
N MET A 106 -0.05 8.97 -0.05
CA MET A 106 -0.87 10.17 -0.26
C MET A 106 -0.54 11.28 0.74
N LEU A 107 -0.29 10.95 2.01
CA LEU A 107 0.13 11.91 3.03
C LEU A 107 1.52 12.48 2.72
N ILE A 108 2.49 11.64 2.34
CA ILE A 108 3.83 12.10 1.96
C ILE A 108 3.74 13.04 0.75
N LEU A 109 3.00 12.66 -0.29
CA LEU A 109 2.80 13.50 -1.48
C LEU A 109 2.04 14.79 -1.15
N GLY A 110 1.05 14.74 -0.26
CA GLY A 110 0.29 15.91 0.18
C GLY A 110 1.11 16.86 1.05
N ILE A 111 1.93 16.33 1.97
CA ILE A 111 2.79 17.11 2.88
C ILE A 111 3.95 17.75 2.10
N ILE A 112 4.52 17.03 1.14
CA ILE A 112 5.62 17.53 0.29
C ILE A 112 5.08 18.39 -0.88
N GLY A 113 3.75 18.44 -1.05
CA GLY A 113 3.05 19.03 -2.18
C GLY A 113 3.10 20.56 -2.24
N GLY A 114 4.18 21.07 -2.80
CA GLY A 114 4.25 22.39 -3.43
C GLY A 114 5.48 22.44 -4.34
N ASP A 115 5.28 22.20 -5.64
CA ASP A 115 6.28 22.37 -6.72
C ASP A 115 7.47 21.38 -6.77
N VAL A 116 7.23 20.09 -6.57
CA VAL A 116 8.25 19.09 -6.92
C VAL A 116 8.10 18.72 -8.39
N ASN A 117 8.88 19.40 -9.25
CA ASN A 117 9.04 19.04 -10.65
C ASN A 117 9.50 17.58 -10.76
N PHE A 118 8.57 16.70 -11.12
CA PHE A 118 8.76 15.25 -11.25
C PHE A 118 9.76 14.83 -12.34
N ALA A 119 10.34 15.78 -13.07
CA ALA A 119 11.32 15.54 -14.11
C ALA A 119 12.40 16.63 -14.08
N GLY A 120 13.52 16.36 -13.41
CA GLY A 120 14.73 17.19 -13.52
C GLY A 120 15.53 17.36 -12.23
N THR A 121 16.09 16.26 -11.71
CA THR A 121 17.31 16.24 -10.87
C THR A 121 17.49 17.35 -9.82
N SER A 122 16.55 17.46 -8.88
CA SER A 122 16.83 18.07 -7.57
C SER A 122 16.75 16.99 -6.49
N LEU A 123 17.50 17.14 -5.39
CA LEU A 123 17.50 16.20 -4.26
C LEU A 123 16.08 15.85 -3.76
N GLY A 124 15.09 16.72 -3.98
CA GLY A 124 13.69 16.48 -3.62
C GLY A 124 13.05 15.31 -4.38
N GLY A 125 13.35 15.13 -5.67
CA GLY A 125 12.83 14.00 -6.44
C GLY A 125 13.39 12.65 -5.96
N LEU A 126 14.68 12.61 -5.60
CA LEU A 126 15.31 11.43 -5.02
C LEU A 126 14.76 11.09 -3.63
N ALA A 127 14.45 12.11 -2.81
CA ALA A 127 13.84 11.90 -1.50
C ALA A 127 12.42 11.32 -1.59
N ILE A 128 11.62 11.74 -2.57
CA ILE A 128 10.29 11.18 -2.82
C ILE A 128 10.38 9.74 -3.34
N TRP A 129 11.26 9.46 -4.29
CA TRP A 129 11.46 8.08 -4.76
C TRP A 129 11.99 7.18 -3.64
N GLY A 130 12.90 7.70 -2.81
CA GLY A 130 13.40 7.00 -1.63
C GLY A 130 12.32 6.71 -0.59
N SER A 131 11.39 7.64 -0.35
CA SER A 131 10.28 7.43 0.58
C SER A 131 9.23 6.46 0.03
N ILE A 132 8.89 6.57 -1.26
CA ILE A 132 7.99 5.60 -1.93
C ILE A 132 8.59 4.20 -1.90
N LEU A 133 9.86 4.05 -2.27
CA LEU A 133 10.56 2.76 -2.22
C LEU A 133 10.72 2.23 -0.80
N GLY A 134 11.01 3.10 0.17
CA GLY A 134 11.10 2.72 1.58
C GLY A 134 9.77 2.22 2.15
N VAL A 135 8.68 2.93 1.88
CA VAL A 135 7.32 2.51 2.28
C VAL A 135 6.95 1.20 1.57
N ALA A 136 7.15 1.10 0.26
CA ALA A 136 6.89 -0.13 -0.48
C ALA A 136 7.69 -1.32 0.08
N PHE A 137 8.98 -1.12 0.39
CA PHE A 137 9.84 -2.14 0.97
C PHE A 137 9.36 -2.60 2.35
N ILE A 138 9.01 -1.67 3.25
CA ILE A 138 8.44 -1.99 4.57
C ILE A 138 7.16 -2.80 4.41
N PHE A 139 6.26 -2.40 3.51
CA PHE A 139 4.99 -3.10 3.30
C PHE A 139 5.17 -4.50 2.72
N ILE A 140 6.02 -4.67 1.71
CA ILE A 140 6.30 -5.99 1.14
C ILE A 140 7.00 -6.88 2.20
N SER A 141 7.88 -6.30 3.03
CA SER A 141 8.56 -7.00 4.13
C SER A 141 7.58 -7.44 5.23
N SER A 142 6.63 -6.59 5.60
CA SER A 142 5.66 -6.87 6.65
C SER A 142 4.53 -7.78 6.17
N ALA A 143 4.15 -7.72 4.90
CA ALA A 143 3.11 -8.58 4.32
C ALA A 143 3.54 -10.04 4.16
N GLY A 144 4.79 -10.40 4.53
CA GLY A 144 5.30 -11.76 4.40
C GLY A 144 5.37 -12.24 2.94
N VAL A 145 5.20 -11.35 1.96
CA VAL A 145 5.27 -11.66 0.51
C VAL A 145 6.62 -12.26 0.16
N PHE A 146 7.65 -11.81 0.84
CA PHE A 146 8.99 -12.35 0.73
C PHE A 146 9.03 -13.84 1.16
N GLN A 147 8.14 -14.38 2.00
CA GLN A 147 8.18 -15.80 2.41
C GLN A 147 7.97 -16.78 1.25
N TYR A 148 7.39 -16.31 0.14
CA TYR A 148 7.20 -17.08 -1.08
C TYR A 148 8.11 -16.58 -2.22
N VAL A 149 9.36 -16.23 -1.92
CA VAL A 149 10.32 -15.94 -3.00
C VAL A 149 10.61 -17.19 -3.83
N PRO A 150 10.67 -17.06 -5.17
CA PRO A 150 11.21 -18.10 -6.06
C PRO A 150 12.57 -18.61 -5.58
N TRP A 151 12.92 -19.87 -5.87
CA TRP A 151 14.16 -20.51 -5.38
C TRP A 151 15.43 -19.69 -5.68
N TRP A 152 15.43 -18.94 -6.78
CA TRP A 152 16.54 -18.08 -7.22
C TRP A 152 16.66 -16.75 -6.45
N LEU A 153 15.73 -16.44 -5.56
CA LEU A 153 15.68 -15.25 -4.70
C LEU A 153 15.71 -15.60 -3.20
N GLN A 154 15.74 -16.88 -2.84
CA GLN A 154 15.81 -17.32 -1.44
C GLN A 154 17.11 -16.93 -0.73
N TRP A 155 18.17 -16.61 -1.48
CA TRP A 155 19.42 -16.09 -0.93
C TRP A 155 19.25 -14.74 -0.20
N ILE A 156 18.19 -13.98 -0.48
CA ILE A 156 17.88 -12.72 0.23
C ILE A 156 17.33 -12.97 1.65
N TYR A 157 16.86 -14.19 1.93
CA TYR A 157 16.34 -14.57 3.26
C TYR A 157 17.40 -15.02 4.25
N ASP A 158 18.59 -15.37 3.75
CA ASP A 158 19.70 -15.73 4.63
C ASP A 158 20.09 -14.51 5.48
N PRO A 159 20.00 -14.60 6.82
CA PRO A 159 20.32 -13.47 7.72
C PRO A 159 21.70 -12.87 7.44
N TYR A 160 22.68 -13.71 7.11
CA TYR A 160 24.05 -13.27 6.86
C TYR A 160 24.16 -12.48 5.55
N ILE A 161 23.49 -12.92 4.49
CA ILE A 161 23.51 -12.23 3.20
C ILE A 161 22.72 -10.91 3.29
N LYS A 162 21.59 -10.90 4.00
CA LYS A 162 20.79 -9.70 4.25
C LYS A 162 21.57 -8.63 5.00
N GLU A 163 22.31 -9.02 6.04
CA GLU A 163 23.17 -8.11 6.81
C GLU A 163 24.31 -7.56 5.95
N MET A 164 24.96 -8.41 5.15
CA MET A 164 26.04 -7.99 4.25
C MET A 164 25.57 -6.99 3.19
N ILE A 165 24.39 -7.22 2.58
CA ILE A 165 23.80 -6.30 1.60
C ILE A 165 23.48 -4.96 2.26
N MET A 166 22.94 -4.97 3.49
CA MET A 166 22.64 -3.73 4.21
C MET A 166 23.91 -2.92 4.48
N VAL A 167 24.99 -3.58 4.90
CA VAL A 167 26.30 -2.92 5.12
C VAL A 167 26.82 -2.31 3.82
N ILE A 168 26.80 -3.07 2.71
CA ILE A 168 27.26 -2.59 1.39
C ILE A 168 26.41 -1.42 0.91
N LEU A 169 25.10 -1.47 1.11
CA LEU A 169 24.16 -0.43 0.69
C LEU A 169 24.38 0.85 1.50
N VAL A 170 24.51 0.74 2.83
CA VAL A 170 24.82 1.89 3.71
C VAL A 170 26.18 2.48 3.37
N PHE A 171 27.21 1.65 3.16
CA PHE A 171 28.53 2.14 2.73
C PHE A 171 28.49 2.81 1.36
N GLY A 172 27.77 2.24 0.39
CA GLY A 172 27.60 2.82 -0.94
C GLY A 172 26.90 4.17 -0.89
N ILE A 173 25.88 4.31 -0.03
CA ILE A 173 25.21 5.59 0.23
C ILE A 173 26.20 6.58 0.86
N ILE A 174 26.94 6.18 1.90
CA ILE A 174 27.92 7.05 2.57
C ILE A 174 28.99 7.52 1.58
N ILE A 175 29.58 6.61 0.80
CA ILE A 175 30.58 6.96 -0.21
C ILE A 175 29.96 7.88 -1.25
N GLY A 176 28.75 7.59 -1.72
CA GLY A 176 28.03 8.42 -2.70
C GLY A 176 27.71 9.82 -2.18
N PHE A 177 27.44 9.97 -0.89
CA PHE A 177 27.27 11.29 -0.25
C PHE A 177 28.60 12.02 -0.07
N ILE A 178 29.67 11.32 0.32
CA ILE A 178 31.01 11.91 0.54
C ILE A 178 31.66 12.33 -0.79
N THR A 179 31.49 11.55 -1.85
CA THR A 179 32.07 11.83 -3.17
C THR A 179 31.29 12.84 -3.99
N LYS A 180 30.11 13.27 -3.51
CA LYS A 180 29.33 14.31 -4.16
C LYS A 180 29.93 15.69 -3.84
N GLU A 181 30.99 16.04 -4.57
CA GLU A 181 31.50 17.42 -4.55
C GLU A 181 30.47 18.39 -5.13
N ASP A 182 30.33 19.56 -4.49
CA ASP A 182 29.47 20.66 -4.92
C ASP A 182 29.92 21.21 -6.30
N LYS A 183 29.36 20.66 -7.38
CA LYS A 183 29.44 21.26 -8.71
C LYS A 183 28.58 22.51 -8.81
N HIS A 184 29.00 23.60 -8.18
CA HIS A 184 28.50 24.95 -8.47
C HIS A 184 29.58 25.99 -8.17
N LYS A 185 30.44 26.31 -9.18
CA LYS A 185 31.04 27.67 -9.38
C LYS A 185 32.07 27.80 -10.52
N GLY A 186 32.55 26.71 -11.13
CA GLY A 186 33.69 26.77 -12.07
C GLY A 186 33.38 27.18 -13.51
N GLU A 187 32.24 26.78 -14.07
CA GLU A 187 32.04 26.87 -15.53
C GLU A 187 31.65 28.27 -16.04
N LYS A 188 30.97 29.10 -15.24
CA LYS A 188 30.62 30.48 -15.64
C LYS A 188 31.85 31.38 -15.80
N LYS A 189 32.85 31.25 -14.92
CA LYS A 189 34.05 32.12 -14.99
C LYS A 189 34.93 31.84 -16.20
N ILE A 190 34.99 30.60 -16.67
CA ILE A 190 35.85 30.22 -17.81
C ILE A 190 35.21 30.65 -19.12
N SER A 191 33.88 30.54 -19.28
CA SER A 191 33.22 31.06 -20.49
C SER A 191 33.29 32.58 -20.59
N ASP A 192 33.19 33.27 -19.45
CA ASP A 192 33.25 34.74 -19.41
C ASP A 192 34.69 35.22 -19.66
N ALA A 193 35.70 34.56 -19.08
CA ALA A 193 37.11 34.84 -19.35
C ALA A 193 37.51 34.54 -20.81
N LEU A 194 36.98 33.47 -21.41
CA LEU A 194 37.21 33.14 -22.83
C LEU A 194 36.51 34.12 -23.77
N LYS A 195 35.31 34.61 -23.41
CA LYS A 195 34.60 35.64 -24.17
C LYS A 195 35.35 36.97 -24.14
N ASP A 196 35.86 37.39 -22.98
CA ASP A 196 36.66 38.62 -22.84
C ASP A 196 38.01 38.51 -23.56
N LEU A 197 38.64 37.33 -23.58
CA LEU A 197 39.85 37.11 -24.38
C LEU A 197 39.56 37.16 -25.88
N SER A 198 38.43 36.60 -26.32
CA SER A 198 38.05 36.58 -27.73
C SER A 198 37.63 37.96 -28.24
N SER A 199 36.93 38.76 -27.44
CA SER A 199 36.52 40.11 -27.82
C SER A 199 37.70 41.07 -27.88
N GLY A 200 38.71 40.90 -27.03
CA GLY A 200 39.96 41.67 -27.07
C GLY A 200 40.89 41.33 -28.25
N ILE A 201 40.84 40.10 -28.76
CA ILE A 201 41.69 39.64 -29.87
C ILE A 201 41.04 39.85 -31.25
N PHE A 202 39.72 39.77 -31.35
CA PHE A 202 39.00 39.93 -32.62
C PHE A 202 38.37 41.32 -32.84
N GLY A 203 38.43 42.22 -31.85
CA GLY A 203 37.86 43.58 -31.90
C GLY A 203 38.79 44.66 -32.49
N GLY A 204 39.68 44.32 -33.41
CA GLY A 204 40.61 45.26 -34.05
C GLY A 204 40.22 45.62 -35.48
N ASN A 205 39.77 46.87 -35.67
CA ASN A 205 39.60 47.63 -36.91
C ASN A 205 38.62 47.09 -37.99
N LYS A 206 37.45 47.72 -38.07
CA LYS A 206 37.11 48.69 -39.13
C LYS A 206 35.90 49.52 -38.75
#